data_AF-A0A5J5K728-F1
#
_entry.id   AF-A0A5J5K728-F1
#
_cell.length_a   1.000
_cell.length_b   1.000
_cell.length_c   1.000
_cell.angle_alpha   90.00
_cell.angle_beta   90.00
_cell.angle_gamma   90.00
#
_symmetry.space_group_name_H-M   'P 1'
#
loop_
_entity.id
_entity.type
_entity.pdbx_description
1 polymer ?
#
loop_
_entity_poly.entity_id
_entity_poly.type
_entity_poly.pdbx_seq_one_letter_code
_entity_poly.pdbx_strand_id
1 'polypeptide(L)'
;MSMSDGGEDTGSSTGSKQVRQRRQRQAVPRPHVVKFVLTEEEYADFRTAAQRLGLAHGAYAAEAALAAARMVNPPMPDPLREALIELMHAAGQVRRIGVNLNQAVAALNATGTDPGNLVPYAAACLRSVQRLDGIAEAVRKTIR
;
A
#
# COMPACT_ATOMS: atom_id res chain seq x y z
N MET A 1 -0.98 -22.85 49.43
CA MET A 1 0.44 -23.07 49.09
C MET A 1 0.50 -24.28 48.15
N SER A 2 1.38 -24.21 47.15
CA SER A 2 1.48 -25.07 45.96
C SER A 2 0.59 -24.66 44.78
N MET A 3 1.14 -23.70 44.05
CA MET A 3 0.80 -23.33 42.69
C MET A 3 1.08 -24.49 41.74
N SER A 4 0.20 -24.71 40.77
CA SER A 4 0.50 -25.50 39.58
C SER A 4 0.55 -24.57 38.38
N ASP A 5 1.69 -24.70 37.72
CA ASP A 5 2.18 -24.12 36.49
C ASP A 5 1.28 -24.46 35.28
N GLY A 6 1.33 -23.62 34.25
CA GLY A 6 0.58 -23.81 33.01
C GLY A 6 0.47 -22.52 32.21
N GLY A 7 1.61 -22.06 31.70
CA GLY A 7 1.67 -20.90 30.82
C GLY A 7 1.01 -21.14 29.46
N GLU A 8 0.24 -20.15 29.01
CA GLU A 8 -0.10 -19.97 27.61
C GLU A 8 0.24 -18.53 27.23
N ASP A 9 1.51 -18.36 26.91
CA ASP A 9 1.96 -17.25 26.07
C ASP A 9 2.09 -17.82 24.66
N THR A 10 1.36 -17.26 23.70
CA THR A 10 1.94 -16.70 22.47
C THR A 10 0.85 -16.37 21.47
N GLY A 11 0.71 -15.07 21.23
CA GLY A 11 -0.08 -14.53 20.14
C GLY A 11 0.32 -15.15 18.80
N SER A 12 -0.68 -15.64 18.08
CA SER A 12 -0.60 -16.05 16.69
C SER A 12 -0.39 -14.82 15.80
N SER A 13 0.83 -14.28 15.79
CA SER A 13 1.34 -13.43 14.73
C SER A 13 1.75 -14.32 13.57
N THR A 14 0.83 -14.59 12.66
CA THR A 14 1.11 -15.24 11.37
C THR A 14 1.85 -14.25 10.47
N GLY A 15 3.09 -13.92 10.84
CA GLY A 15 4.06 -13.35 9.93
C GLY A 15 4.36 -14.38 8.86
N SER A 16 3.77 -14.19 7.68
CA SER A 16 4.13 -14.95 6.49
C SER A 16 5.64 -14.81 6.28
N LYS A 17 6.40 -15.83 6.69
CA LYS A 17 7.81 -15.98 6.32
C LYS A 17 7.84 -16.11 4.80
N GLN A 18 8.00 -14.98 4.12
CA GLN A 18 8.26 -14.93 2.70
C GLN A 18 9.50 -15.79 2.47
N VAL A 19 9.27 -16.99 1.95
CA VAL A 19 10.30 -17.96 1.62
C VAL A 19 11.29 -17.23 0.72
N ARG A 20 12.52 -17.10 1.20
CA ARG A 20 13.67 -16.55 0.46
C ARG A 20 13.75 -17.22 -0.90
N GLN A 21 13.11 -16.64 -1.92
CA GLN A 21 13.19 -17.12 -3.29
C GLN A 21 14.54 -16.71 -3.85
N ARG A 22 15.56 -17.49 -3.51
CA ARG A 22 16.74 -17.59 -4.35
C ARG A 22 16.25 -17.94 -5.75
N ARG A 23 16.50 -17.06 -6.72
CA ARG A 23 16.17 -17.32 -8.13
C ARG A 23 16.61 -18.73 -8.51
N GLN A 24 15.73 -19.46 -9.19
CA GLN A 24 16.00 -20.84 -9.60
C GLN A 24 17.37 -20.92 -10.28
N ARG A 25 18.19 -21.87 -9.83
CA ARG A 25 19.49 -22.16 -10.43
C ARG A 25 19.25 -22.64 -11.86
N GLN A 26 19.82 -21.94 -12.83
CA GLN A 26 19.83 -22.38 -14.22
C GLN A 26 21.03 -23.31 -14.43
N ALA A 27 20.84 -24.39 -15.20
CA ALA A 27 21.88 -25.35 -15.52
C ALA A 27 23.00 -24.75 -16.39
N VAL A 28 22.67 -23.69 -17.14
CA VAL A 28 23.61 -22.95 -17.99
C VAL A 28 23.90 -21.57 -17.36
N PRO A 29 25.16 -21.11 -17.36
CA PRO A 29 25.50 -19.75 -16.96
C PRO A 29 24.70 -18.70 -17.75
N ARG A 30 24.26 -17.64 -17.09
CA ARG A 30 23.56 -16.54 -17.76
C ARG A 30 24.54 -15.82 -18.69
N PRO A 31 24.23 -15.66 -19.99
CA PRO A 31 25.19 -15.19 -21.00
C PRO A 31 25.48 -13.68 -20.94
N HIS A 32 24.65 -12.89 -20.25
CA HIS A 32 24.76 -11.43 -20.24
C HIS A 32 24.99 -10.88 -18.84
N VAL A 33 25.88 -9.88 -18.76
CA VAL A 33 26.19 -9.12 -17.54
C VAL A 33 25.78 -7.67 -17.77
N VAL A 34 25.00 -7.12 -16.84
CA VAL A 34 24.65 -5.69 -16.80
C VAL A 34 25.41 -5.06 -15.65
N LYS A 35 26.08 -3.94 -15.91
CA LYS A 35 26.84 -3.16 -14.93
C LYS A 35 26.29 -1.73 -14.91
N PHE A 36 26.22 -1.14 -13.73
CA PHE A 36 25.95 0.28 -13.54
C PHE A 36 26.87 0.77 -12.42
N VAL A 37 27.25 2.05 -12.50
CA VAL A 37 28.16 2.71 -11.55
C VAL A 37 27.31 3.60 -10.67
N LEU A 38 27.63 3.64 -9.37
CA LEU A 38 26.91 4.40 -8.37
C LEU A 38 27.89 5.34 -7.68
N THR A 39 27.40 6.52 -7.34
CA THR A 39 28.00 7.40 -6.32
C THR A 39 27.89 6.74 -4.93
N GLU A 40 28.60 7.26 -3.93
CA GLU A 40 28.52 6.71 -2.57
C GLU A 40 27.11 6.84 -1.98
N GLU A 41 26.41 7.95 -2.25
CA GLU A 41 25.03 8.19 -1.81
C GLU A 41 24.08 7.16 -2.44
N GLU A 42 24.12 7.00 -3.76
CA GLU A 42 23.29 6.01 -4.45
C GLU A 42 23.61 4.57 -4.00
N TYR A 43 24.88 4.27 -3.69
CA TYR A 43 25.27 2.98 -3.16
C TYR A 43 24.77 2.74 -1.72
N ALA A 44 24.73 3.79 -0.88
CA ALA A 44 24.16 3.72 0.46
C ALA A 44 22.65 3.45 0.42
N ASP A 45 21.91 4.12 -0.46
CA ASP A 45 20.48 3.89 -0.66
C ASP A 45 20.21 2.48 -1.18
N PHE A 46 20.99 2.04 -2.17
CA PHE A 46 20.92 0.69 -2.73
C PHE A 46 21.15 -0.39 -1.66
N ARG A 47 22.17 -0.20 -0.80
CA ARG A 47 22.50 -1.11 0.30
C ARG A 47 21.36 -1.17 1.32
N THR A 48 20.81 -0.02 1.68
CA THR A 48 19.67 0.09 2.61
C THR A 48 18.46 -0.66 2.06
N ALA A 49 18.14 -0.48 0.77
CA ALA A 49 17.03 -1.16 0.13
C ALA A 49 17.22 -2.69 0.05
N ALA A 50 18.44 -3.14 -0.30
CA ALA A 50 18.78 -4.56 -0.30
C ALA A 50 18.67 -5.19 1.10
N GLN A 51 19.13 -4.48 2.13
CA GLN A 51 19.06 -4.93 3.53
C GLN A 51 17.62 -5.05 4.02
N ARG A 52 16.75 -4.08 3.70
CA ARG A 52 15.32 -4.12 4.05
C ARG A 52 14.61 -5.37 3.51
N LEU A 53 15.05 -5.89 2.37
CA LEU A 53 14.51 -7.10 1.76
C LEU A 53 15.31 -8.37 2.12
N GLY A 54 16.38 -8.25 2.92
CA GLY A 54 17.23 -9.37 3.30
C GLY A 54 17.93 -10.04 2.10
N LEU A 55 18.16 -9.28 1.02
CA LEU A 55 18.75 -9.74 -0.23
C LEU A 55 20.23 -9.37 -0.33
N ALA A 56 21.01 -10.23 -0.97
CA ALA A 56 22.35 -9.85 -1.40
C ALA A 56 22.26 -8.79 -2.50
N HIS A 57 23.23 -7.87 -2.57
CA HIS A 57 23.28 -6.77 -3.55
C HIS A 57 22.95 -7.20 -4.98
N GLY A 58 23.65 -8.21 -5.51
CA GLY A 58 23.39 -8.71 -6.88
C GLY A 58 22.02 -9.34 -7.06
N ALA A 59 21.45 -9.95 -6.01
CA ALA A 59 20.09 -10.49 -6.06
C ALA A 59 19.05 -9.38 -6.09
N TYR A 60 19.21 -8.37 -5.23
CA TYR A 60 18.36 -7.17 -5.19
C TYR A 60 18.40 -6.41 -6.53
N ALA A 61 19.59 -6.12 -7.06
CA ALA A 61 19.73 -5.43 -8.35
C ALA A 61 19.03 -6.17 -9.48
N ALA A 62 19.24 -7.49 -9.55
CA ALA A 62 18.63 -8.30 -10.60
C ALA A 62 17.11 -8.39 -10.44
N GLU A 63 16.59 -8.45 -9.20
CA GLU A 63 15.15 -8.45 -8.88
C GLU A 63 14.48 -7.15 -9.23
N ALA A 64 15.02 -6.02 -8.77
CA ALA A 64 14.52 -4.70 -9.11
C ALA A 64 14.52 -4.48 -10.63
N ALA A 65 15.63 -4.76 -11.32
CA ALA A 65 15.73 -4.57 -12.77
C ALA A 65 14.76 -5.46 -13.57
N LEU A 66 14.59 -6.74 -13.19
CA LEU A 66 13.63 -7.60 -13.87
C LEU A 66 12.18 -7.28 -13.52
N ALA A 67 11.89 -6.85 -12.29
CA ALA A 67 10.54 -6.43 -11.89
C ALA A 67 10.11 -5.17 -12.66
N ALA A 68 11.02 -4.21 -12.83
CA ALA A 68 10.82 -3.03 -13.66
C ALA A 68 10.62 -3.41 -15.14
N ALA A 69 11.51 -4.23 -15.71
CA ALA A 69 11.40 -4.67 -17.10
C ALA A 69 10.13 -5.48 -17.41
N ARG A 70 9.56 -6.15 -16.40
CA ARG A 70 8.30 -6.92 -16.53
C ARG A 70 7.06 -6.12 -16.17
N MET A 71 7.19 -4.82 -15.84
CA MET A 71 6.09 -3.97 -15.36
C MET A 71 5.36 -4.54 -14.12
N VAL A 72 6.02 -5.40 -13.33
CA VAL A 72 5.44 -5.97 -12.09
C VAL A 72 5.53 -4.98 -10.94
N ASN A 73 6.52 -4.08 -10.99
CA ASN A 73 6.65 -2.94 -10.09
C ASN A 73 7.46 -1.85 -10.81
N PRO A 74 6.86 -1.18 -11.83
CA PRO A 74 7.58 -0.14 -12.55
C PRO A 74 7.98 0.97 -11.57
N PRO A 75 9.19 1.55 -11.70
CA PRO A 75 9.51 2.76 -10.96
C PRO A 75 8.45 3.80 -11.32
N MET A 76 7.60 4.11 -10.35
CA MET A 76 6.53 5.07 -10.53
C MET A 76 7.17 6.45 -10.50
N PRO A 77 6.95 7.31 -11.51
CA PRO A 77 7.39 8.68 -11.43
C PRO A 77 6.88 9.32 -10.14
N ASP A 78 7.73 10.10 -9.45
CA ASP A 78 7.37 10.74 -8.18
C ASP A 78 6.01 11.50 -8.24
N PRO A 79 5.68 12.24 -9.32
CA PRO A 79 4.37 12.89 -9.41
C PRO A 79 3.18 11.93 -9.41
N LEU A 80 3.32 10.75 -10.01
CA LEU A 80 2.25 9.74 -10.03
C LEU A 80 2.11 9.07 -8.66
N ARG A 81 3.23 8.88 -7.95
CA ARG A 81 3.26 8.33 -6.60
C ARG A 81 2.54 9.26 -5.61
N GLU A 82 2.82 10.56 -5.67
CA GLU A 82 2.17 11.58 -4.85
C GLU A 82 0.67 11.64 -5.13
N ALA A 83 0.29 11.67 -6.41
CA ALA A 83 -1.12 11.71 -6.82
C ALA A 83 -1.93 10.49 -6.34
N LEU A 84 -1.31 9.30 -6.34
CA LEU A 84 -1.93 8.08 -5.80
C LEU A 84 -2.09 8.11 -4.28
N ILE A 85 -1.12 8.66 -3.55
CA ILE A 85 -1.23 8.85 -2.09
C ILE A 85 -2.40 9.78 -1.77
N GLU A 86 -2.52 10.90 -2.49
CA GLU A 86 -3.63 11.84 -2.30
C GLU A 86 -4.99 11.19 -2.59
N LEU A 87 -5.09 10.39 -3.65
CA LEU A 87 -6.30 9.64 -3.98
C LEU A 87 -6.68 8.64 -2.87
N MET A 88 -5.71 7.89 -2.32
CA MET A 88 -5.95 6.95 -1.22
C MET A 88 -6.45 7.66 0.04
N HIS A 89 -5.89 8.82 0.37
CA HIS A 89 -6.35 9.64 1.50
C HIS A 89 -7.79 10.11 1.30
N ALA A 90 -8.12 10.64 0.11
CA ALA A 90 -9.46 11.11 -0.20
C ALA A 90 -10.48 9.95 -0.19
N ALA A 91 -10.13 8.77 -0.69
CA ALA A 91 -10.96 7.57 -0.62
C ALA A 91 -11.26 7.15 0.83
N GLY A 92 -10.26 7.23 1.72
CA GLY A 92 -10.44 6.99 3.15
C GLY A 92 -11.39 7.97 3.84
N GLN A 93 -11.35 9.26 3.46
CA GLN A 93 -12.26 10.27 3.97
C GLN A 93 -13.72 9.99 3.55
N VAL A 94 -13.95 9.65 2.28
CA VAL A 94 -15.30 9.33 1.79
C VAL A 94 -15.87 8.08 2.44
N ARG A 95 -15.06 7.03 2.64
CA ARG A 95 -15.49 5.84 3.37
C ARG A 95 -15.99 6.19 4.78
N ARG A 96 -15.30 7.08 5.50
CA ARG A 96 -15.72 7.53 6.84
C ARG A 96 -17.03 8.31 6.81
N ILE A 97 -17.22 9.20 5.84
CA ILE A 97 -18.47 9.96 5.70
C ILE A 97 -19.63 9.02 5.38
N GLY A 98 -19.43 8.05 4.48
CA GLY A 98 -20.44 7.04 4.16
C GLY A 98 -20.82 6.18 5.36
N VAL A 99 -19.84 5.78 6.20
CA VAL A 99 -20.12 5.06 7.45
C VAL A 99 -20.95 5.90 8.41
N ASN A 100 -20.61 7.18 8.61
CA ASN A 100 -21.37 8.08 9.48
C ASN A 100 -22.81 8.30 8.98
N LEU A 101 -22.99 8.43 7.66
CA LEU A 101 -24.31 8.55 7.04
C LEU A 101 -25.14 7.28 7.25
N ASN A 102 -24.54 6.11 7.03
CA ASN A 102 -25.21 4.83 7.23
C ASN A 102 -25.63 4.63 8.69
N GLN A 103 -24.82 5.09 9.65
CA GLN A 103 -25.18 5.10 11.07
C GLN A 103 -26.36 6.03 11.36
N ALA A 104 -26.39 7.23 10.77
CA ALA A 104 -27.50 8.17 10.94
C ALA A 104 -28.81 7.62 10.35
N VAL A 105 -28.76 6.95 9.20
CA VAL A 105 -29.91 6.26 8.59
C VAL A 105 -30.38 5.10 9.46
N ALA A 106 -29.46 4.27 9.95
CA ALA A 106 -29.81 3.15 10.84
C ALA A 106 -30.47 3.64 12.14
N ALA A 107 -29.98 4.74 12.72
CA ALA A 107 -30.58 5.37 13.88
C ALA A 107 -32.00 5.87 13.60
N LEU A 108 -32.22 6.57 12.47
CA LEU A 108 -33.55 7.01 12.04
C LEU A 108 -34.50 5.81 11.85
N ASN A 109 -34.06 4.77 11.16
CA ASN A 109 -34.89 3.58 10.92
C ASN A 109 -35.26 2.85 12.22
N ALA A 110 -34.41 2.92 13.25
CA ALA A 110 -34.65 2.28 14.53
C ALA A 110 -35.55 3.10 15.47
N THR A 111 -35.46 4.43 15.45
CA THR A 111 -36.18 5.31 16.40
C THR A 111 -37.40 6.00 15.79
N GLY A 112 -37.51 6.07 14.47
CA GLY A 112 -38.57 6.79 13.75
C GLY A 112 -38.45 8.32 13.81
N THR A 113 -37.42 8.85 14.45
CA THR A 113 -37.21 10.28 14.68
C THR A 113 -36.00 10.75 13.87
N ASP A 114 -36.17 11.79 13.04
CA ASP A 114 -35.05 12.39 12.31
C ASP A 114 -34.04 13.02 13.29
N PRO A 115 -32.78 12.53 13.35
CA PRO A 115 -31.75 13.12 14.18
C PRO A 115 -31.38 14.56 13.79
N GLY A 116 -31.97 15.14 12.73
CA GLY A 116 -31.78 16.53 12.30
C GLY A 116 -30.49 16.76 11.49
N ASN A 117 -29.65 15.73 11.38
CA ASN A 117 -28.29 15.82 10.85
C ASN A 117 -28.12 15.07 9.53
N LEU A 118 -29.15 14.34 9.08
CA LEU A 118 -29.13 13.49 7.88
C LEU A 118 -28.88 14.28 6.60
N VAL A 119 -29.62 15.37 6.39
CA VAL A 119 -29.47 16.22 5.19
C VAL A 119 -28.08 16.89 5.15
N PRO A 120 -27.56 17.49 6.24
CA PRO A 120 -26.18 17.98 6.28
C PRO A 120 -25.12 16.91 5.98
N TYR A 121 -25.26 15.70 6.53
CA TYR A 121 -24.31 14.61 6.28
C TYR A 121 -24.39 14.07 4.85
N ALA A 122 -25.59 13.93 4.30
CA ALA A 122 -25.79 13.52 2.91
C ALA A 122 -25.16 14.55 1.95
N ALA A 123 -25.37 15.85 2.21
CA ALA A 123 -24.78 16.93 1.40
C ALA A 123 -23.26 16.98 1.51
N ALA A 124 -22.70 16.74 2.70
CA ALA A 124 -21.25 16.61 2.89
C ALA A 124 -20.69 15.40 2.12
N CYS A 125 -21.40 14.26 2.17
CA CYS A 125 -21.03 13.05 1.44
C CYS A 125 -20.98 13.29 -0.08
N LEU A 126 -22.01 13.95 -0.63
CA LEU A 126 -22.09 14.28 -2.05
C LEU A 126 -20.94 15.19 -2.50
N ARG A 127 -20.62 16.24 -1.74
CA ARG A 127 -19.49 17.14 -2.03
C ARG A 127 -18.15 16.40 -2.02
N SER A 128 -17.97 15.49 -1.07
CA SER A 128 -16.74 14.71 -0.98
C SER A 128 -16.60 13.71 -2.13
N VAL A 129 -17.71 13.09 -2.59
CA VAL A 129 -17.72 12.24 -3.80
C VAL A 129 -17.38 13.05 -5.05
N GLN A 130 -18.00 14.22 -5.24
CA GLN A 130 -17.71 15.11 -6.38
C GLN A 130 -16.24 15.56 -6.41
N ARG A 131 -15.66 15.86 -5.24
CA ARG A 131 -14.23 16.20 -5.14
C ARG A 131 -13.34 15.01 -5.50
N LEU A 132 -13.72 13.80 -5.09
CA LEU A 132 -13.02 12.57 -5.45
C LEU A 132 -13.04 12.32 -6.95
N ASP A 133 -14.20 12.48 -7.60
CA ASP A 133 -14.33 12.32 -9.05
C ASP A 133 -13.43 13.30 -9.80
N GLY A 134 -13.34 14.55 -9.33
CA GLY A 134 -12.43 15.56 -9.87
C GLY A 134 -10.94 15.17 -9.75
N ILE A 135 -10.53 14.66 -8.59
CA ILE A 135 -9.16 14.18 -8.37
C ILE A 135 -8.86 12.96 -9.25
N ALA A 136 -9.78 12.00 -9.32
CA ALA A 136 -9.63 10.81 -10.15
C ALA A 136 -9.48 11.16 -11.64
N GLU A 137 -10.25 12.14 -12.14
CA GLU A 137 -10.13 12.60 -13.53
C GLU A 137 -8.82 13.36 -13.78
N ALA A 138 -8.33 14.13 -12.80
CA ALA A 138 -7.01 14.76 -12.90
C ALA A 138 -5.89 13.70 -12.98
N VAL A 139 -5.94 12.67 -12.13
CA VAL A 139 -5.00 11.53 -12.16
C VAL A 139 -5.05 10.81 -13.51
N ARG A 140 -6.26 10.54 -14.03
CA ARG A 140 -6.46 9.92 -15.34
C ARG A 140 -5.81 10.73 -16.48
N LYS A 141 -5.91 12.06 -16.43
CA LYS A 141 -5.29 12.95 -17.43
C LYS A 141 -3.77 12.98 -17.35
N THR A 142 -3.19 12.83 -16.17
CA THR A 142 -1.73 12.79 -15.99
C THR A 142 -1.11 11.47 -16.48
N ILE A 143 -1.89 10.38 -16.53
CA ILE A 143 -1.42 9.04 -16.95
C ILE A 143 -1.56 8.82 -18.47
N ARG A 144 -2.35 9.64 -19.18
CA ARG A 144 -2.67 9.48 -20.60
C ARG A 144 -1.87 10.41 -21.49
#